data_AF-A0A915DPQ7-F1
#
_entry.id   AF-A0A915DPQ7-F1
#
_cell.length_a   1.000
_cell.length_b   1.000
_cell.length_c   1.000
_cell.angle_alpha   90.00
_cell.angle_beta   90.00
_cell.angle_gamma   90.00
#
_symmetry.space_group_name_H-M   'P 1'
#
loop_
_entity.id
_entity.type
_entity.pdbx_description
1 polymer ?
#
loop_
_entity_poly.entity_id
_entity_poly.type
_entity_poly.pdbx_seq_one_letter_code
_entity_poly.pdbx_strand_id
1 'polypeptide(L)'
;MLSLSLITLSCLLTGTTALSASERTTVLNAHNNFRSQLALGKAVDKNNNAMPKGKNIYQLTYSTSLETSAQNWANGCVFEHSGAEDKGRTSMLLFLTKPLHQL
;
A
#
# COMPACT_ATOMS: atom_id res chain seq x y z
N MET A 1 -30.85 0.64 4.19
CA MET A 1 -30.24 1.42 5.30
C MET A 1 -29.84 0.57 6.52
N LEU A 2 -30.14 -0.74 6.56
CA LEU A 2 -29.66 -1.64 7.64
C LEU A 2 -28.27 -2.25 7.43
N SER A 3 -27.66 -2.11 6.24
CA SER A 3 -26.37 -2.77 5.93
C SER A 3 -25.14 -1.97 6.38
N LEU A 4 -25.25 -0.65 6.54
CA LEU A 4 -24.10 0.21 6.89
C LEU A 4 -23.75 0.10 8.38
N SER A 5 -24.73 -0.15 9.24
CA SER A 5 -24.58 -0.25 10.70
C SER A 5 -23.82 -1.51 11.14
N LEU A 6 -23.87 -2.60 10.36
CA LEU A 6 -23.12 -3.83 10.65
C LEU A 6 -21.63 -3.72 10.31
N ILE A 7 -21.28 -2.93 9.30
CA ILE A 7 -19.88 -2.74 8.86
C ILE A 7 -19.12 -1.87 9.87
N THR A 8 -19.78 -0.92 10.52
CA THR A 8 -19.17 -0.08 11.55
C THR A 8 -18.96 -0.84 12.87
N LEU A 9 -19.81 -1.82 13.19
CA LEU A 9 -19.73 -2.56 14.44
C LEU A 9 -18.66 -3.66 14.42
N SER A 10 -18.32 -4.21 13.24
CA SER A 10 -17.29 -5.25 13.13
C SER A 10 -15.89 -4.71 13.45
N CYS A 11 -15.53 -3.52 12.99
CA CYS A 11 -14.18 -2.97 13.22
C CYS A 11 -13.91 -2.72 14.71
N LEU A 12 -14.89 -2.18 15.44
CA LEU A 12 -14.77 -1.84 16.86
C LEU A 12 -14.64 -3.07 17.77
N LEU A 13 -15.21 -4.21 17.38
CA LEU A 13 -15.28 -5.41 18.22
C LEU A 13 -14.16 -6.41 17.96
N THR A 14 -13.60 -6.46 16.74
CA THR A 14 -12.60 -7.48 16.39
C THR A 14 -11.18 -6.93 16.24
N GLY A 15 -11.01 -5.60 16.21
CA GLY A 15 -9.74 -5.00 15.81
C GLY A 15 -9.33 -5.41 14.39
N THR A 16 -8.36 -4.72 13.81
CA THR A 16 -7.73 -5.17 12.57
C THR A 16 -6.64 -6.17 12.89
N THR A 17 -6.60 -7.32 12.22
CA THR A 17 -5.53 -8.31 12.39
C THR A 17 -4.32 -7.98 11.53
N ALA A 18 -3.12 -8.26 12.03
CA ALA A 18 -1.89 -8.16 11.24
C ALA A 18 -1.91 -9.07 10.01
N LEU A 19 -1.20 -8.65 8.96
CA LEU A 19 -1.13 -9.41 7.71
C LEU A 19 -0.46 -10.77 7.91
N SER A 20 -0.98 -11.80 7.25
CA SER A 20 -0.32 -13.08 7.06
C SER A 20 0.84 -12.98 6.07
N ALA A 21 1.78 -13.93 6.09
CA ALA A 21 2.91 -13.95 5.15
C ALA A 21 2.49 -13.96 3.67
N SER A 22 1.36 -14.62 3.36
CA SER A 22 0.78 -14.62 2.01
C SER A 22 0.28 -13.23 1.61
N GLU A 23 -0.45 -12.55 2.50
CA GLU A 23 -0.97 -11.21 2.23
C GLU A 23 0.15 -10.18 2.06
N ARG A 24 1.21 -10.28 2.88
CA ARG A 24 2.43 -9.46 2.71
C ARG A 24 3.01 -9.60 1.30
N THR A 25 3.09 -10.83 0.82
CA THR A 25 3.61 -11.15 -0.52
C THR A 25 2.69 -10.62 -1.61
N THR A 26 1.38 -10.82 -1.47
CA THR A 26 0.38 -10.30 -2.41
C THR A 26 0.46 -8.78 -2.53
N VAL A 27 0.49 -8.05 -1.41
CA VAL A 27 0.58 -6.59 -1.42
C VAL A 27 1.89 -6.12 -2.06
N LEU A 28 3.02 -6.74 -1.69
CA LEU A 28 4.33 -6.42 -2.26
C LEU A 28 4.36 -6.61 -3.78
N ASN A 29 3.87 -7.75 -4.25
CA ASN A 29 3.86 -8.11 -5.67
C ASN A 29 2.93 -7.19 -6.46
N ALA A 30 1.76 -6.85 -5.93
CA ALA A 30 0.84 -5.91 -6.57
C ALA A 30 1.50 -4.55 -6.80
N HIS A 31 2.14 -3.97 -5.77
CA HIS A 31 2.84 -2.70 -5.88
C HIS A 31 3.98 -2.75 -6.90
N ASN A 32 4.81 -3.78 -6.83
CA ASN A 32 5.93 -3.93 -7.76
C ASN A 32 5.47 -4.16 -9.21
N ASN A 33 4.35 -4.86 -9.41
CA ASN A 33 3.75 -5.03 -10.73
C ASN A 33 3.29 -3.68 -11.31
N PHE A 34 2.55 -2.87 -10.54
CA PHE A 34 2.12 -1.54 -11.00
C PHE A 34 3.30 -0.60 -11.26
N ARG A 35 4.31 -0.62 -10.40
CA ARG A 35 5.55 0.17 -10.59
C ARG A 35 6.31 -0.24 -11.85
N SER A 36 6.37 -1.54 -12.14
CA SER A 36 6.96 -2.07 -13.37
C SER A 36 6.18 -1.61 -14.61
N GLN A 37 4.85 -1.72 -14.58
CA GLN A 37 4.00 -1.23 -15.67
C GLN A 37 4.20 0.27 -15.92
N LEU A 38 4.28 1.08 -14.86
CA LEU A 38 4.58 2.51 -14.98
C LEU A 38 5.97 2.77 -15.56
N ALA A 39 7.01 2.06 -15.09
CA ALA A 39 8.38 2.19 -15.60
C ALA A 39 8.47 1.89 -17.10
N LEU A 40 7.74 0.87 -17.56
CA LEU A 40 7.68 0.47 -18.95
C LEU A 40 6.78 1.36 -19.83
N GLY A 41 6.07 2.33 -19.24
CA GLY A 41 5.09 3.16 -19.95
C GLY A 41 3.85 2.40 -20.39
N LYS A 42 3.49 1.34 -19.66
CA LYS A 42 2.28 0.51 -19.90
C LYS A 42 1.09 0.94 -19.05
N ALA A 43 1.30 1.79 -18.04
CA ALA A 43 0.22 2.36 -17.23
C ALA A 43 -0.56 3.41 -18.03
N VAL A 44 -1.86 3.52 -17.76
CA VAL A 44 -2.75 4.53 -18.36
C VAL A 44 -3.27 5.49 -17.30
N ASP A 45 -3.48 6.74 -17.68
CA ASP A 45 -4.09 7.76 -16.83
C ASP A 45 -5.63 7.64 -16.82
N LYS A 46 -6.29 8.51 -16.03
CA LYS A 46 -7.76 8.56 -15.95
C LYS A 46 -8.47 8.88 -17.28
N ASN A 47 -7.75 9.45 -18.24
CA ASN A 47 -8.25 9.85 -19.55
C ASN A 47 -7.87 8.79 -20.61
N ASN A 48 -7.40 7.60 -20.20
CA ASN A 48 -6.90 6.52 -21.06
C ASN A 48 -5.67 6.87 -21.90
N ASN A 49 -4.88 7.89 -21.51
CA ASN A 49 -3.61 8.16 -22.16
C ASN A 49 -2.50 7.30 -21.55
N ALA A 50 -1.60 6.78 -22.38
CA ALA A 50 -0.42 6.07 -21.92
C ALA A 50 0.50 7.02 -21.12
N MET A 51 0.90 6.59 -19.92
CA MET A 51 1.85 7.33 -19.11
C MET A 51 3.26 7.21 -19.68
N PRO A 52 4.09 8.27 -19.58
CA PRO A 52 5.45 8.23 -20.08
C PRO A 52 6.30 7.19 -19.34
N LYS A 53 7.31 6.63 -20.02
CA LYS A 53 8.27 5.71 -19.40
C LYS A 53 9.00 6.40 -18.25
N GLY A 54 8.98 5.76 -17.09
CA GLY A 54 9.71 6.23 -15.91
C GLY A 54 11.17 5.79 -15.93
N LYS A 55 12.07 6.66 -15.48
CA LYS A 55 13.45 6.31 -15.11
C LYS A 55 13.57 6.28 -13.58
N ASN A 56 14.47 5.45 -13.05
CA ASN A 56 14.72 5.32 -11.60
C ASN A 56 13.48 4.92 -10.77
N ILE A 57 12.59 4.10 -11.34
CA ILE A 57 11.52 3.46 -10.57
C ILE A 57 12.07 2.16 -9.97
N TYR A 58 12.30 2.16 -8.66
CA TYR A 58 12.87 1.02 -7.94
C TYR A 58 11.81 0.01 -7.51
N GLN A 59 12.23 -1.26 -7.41
CA GLN A 59 11.48 -2.30 -6.74
C GLN A 59 11.40 -2.02 -5.23
N LEU A 60 10.23 -2.23 -4.63
CA LEU A 60 10.00 -2.16 -3.19
C LEU A 60 10.34 -3.49 -2.52
N THR A 61 10.74 -3.44 -1.25
CA THR A 61 11.13 -4.59 -0.41
C THR A 61 10.41 -4.52 0.92
N TYR A 62 9.82 -5.63 1.40
CA TYR A 62 8.96 -5.65 2.58
C TYR A 62 9.67 -5.20 3.88
N SER A 63 8.99 -4.43 4.75
CA SER A 63 9.51 -3.90 6.01
C SER A 63 8.48 -4.11 7.12
N THR A 64 8.83 -4.95 8.08
CA THR A 64 7.98 -5.25 9.25
C THR A 64 7.81 -4.05 10.16
N SER A 65 8.83 -3.17 10.27
CA SER A 65 8.72 -1.94 11.05
C SER A 65 7.62 -0.98 10.54
N LEU A 66 7.48 -0.89 9.22
CA LEU A 66 6.42 -0.09 8.59
C LEU A 66 5.06 -0.76 8.72
N GLU A 67 5.00 -2.09 8.61
CA GLU A 67 3.77 -2.86 8.90
C GLU A 67 3.29 -2.61 10.32
N THR A 68 4.17 -2.70 11.33
CA THR A 68 3.81 -2.45 12.72
C THR A 68 3.23 -1.04 12.90
N SER A 69 3.85 -0.03 12.30
CA SER A 69 3.32 1.34 12.34
C SER A 69 1.94 1.45 11.68
N ALA A 70 1.75 0.83 10.51
CA ALA A 70 0.48 0.84 9.80
C ALA A 70 -0.60 0.08 10.57
N GLN A 71 -0.25 -1.06 11.18
CA GLN A 71 -1.15 -1.87 11.99
C GLN A 71 -1.58 -1.12 13.25
N ASN A 72 -0.67 -0.41 13.92
CA ASN A 72 -1.00 0.41 15.08
C ASN A 72 -2.03 1.49 14.75
N TRP A 73 -1.93 2.12 13.58
CA TRP A 73 -2.95 3.06 13.09
C TRP A 73 -4.26 2.35 12.74
N ALA A 74 -4.18 1.24 11.99
CA ALA A 74 -5.35 0.47 11.56
C ALA A 74 -6.18 -0.05 12.75
N ASN A 75 -5.53 -0.39 13.86
CA ASN A 75 -6.19 -0.82 15.10
C ASN A 75 -7.14 0.25 15.67
N GLY A 76 -6.93 1.53 15.33
CA GLY A 76 -7.83 2.62 15.70
C GLY A 76 -9.18 2.60 14.97
N CYS A 77 -9.30 1.83 13.86
CA CYS A 77 -10.55 1.68 13.12
C CYS A 77 -11.19 3.00 12.65
N VAL A 78 -10.38 4.03 12.44
CA VAL A 78 -10.81 5.34 11.93
C VAL A 78 -10.33 5.50 10.49
N PHE A 79 -11.25 5.89 9.61
CA PHE A 79 -10.95 6.19 8.21
C PHE A 79 -10.42 7.62 8.05
N GLU A 80 -9.23 7.86 8.59
CA GLU A 80 -8.53 9.14 8.50
C GLU A 80 -7.02 8.91 8.29
N HIS A 81 -6.28 10.00 8.09
CA HIS A 81 -4.82 9.96 8.07
C HIS A 81 -4.24 9.93 9.48
N SER A 82 -3.15 9.20 9.68
CA SER A 82 -2.33 9.32 10.89
C SER A 82 -1.72 10.72 11.00
N GLY A 83 -1.37 11.11 12.23
CA GLY A 83 -0.88 12.45 12.58
C GLY A 83 0.38 12.90 11.82
N ALA A 84 0.70 14.19 11.93
CA ALA A 84 1.77 14.82 11.15
C ALA A 84 3.17 14.32 11.49
N GLU A 85 3.39 13.85 12.71
CA GLU A 85 4.62 13.17 13.15
C GLU A 85 4.91 11.88 12.36
N ASP A 86 3.92 11.28 11.67
CA ASP A 86 4.10 10.10 10.83
C ASP A 86 4.39 10.41 9.35
N LYS A 87 4.53 11.69 8.96
CA LYS A 87 4.62 12.15 7.55
C LYS A 87 5.84 11.64 6.74
N GLY A 88 6.88 11.10 7.39
CA GLY A 88 7.97 10.38 6.71
C GLY A 88 7.59 8.96 6.27
N ARG A 89 6.41 8.48 6.66
CA ARG A 89 5.84 7.16 6.38
C ARG A 89 4.63 7.35 5.48
N THR A 90 4.83 7.93 4.29
CA THR A 90 3.73 8.10 3.33
C THR A 90 3.08 6.76 3.06
N SER A 91 1.83 6.65 3.55
CA SER A 91 0.78 5.73 3.12
C SER A 91 1.22 4.28 2.87
N MET A 92 1.04 3.46 3.91
CA MET A 92 0.75 2.02 3.84
C MET A 92 1.55 1.24 2.78
N LEU A 93 2.69 0.72 3.24
CA LEU A 93 3.65 -0.14 2.55
C LEU A 93 4.53 0.55 1.48
N LEU A 94 5.73 0.96 1.96
CA LEU A 94 7.02 0.37 1.56
C LEU A 94 8.02 1.25 0.77
N PHE A 95 9.30 1.30 1.22
CA PHE A 95 10.41 1.93 0.48
C PHE A 95 11.65 1.01 0.33
N LEU A 96 12.03 0.80 -0.95
CA LEU A 96 13.37 0.80 -1.62
C LEU A 96 14.48 -0.16 -1.11
N THR A 97 15.26 -0.91 -1.93
CA THR A 97 15.70 -0.75 -3.34
C THR A 97 16.16 -2.07 -4.01
N LYS A 98 15.76 -2.31 -5.27
CA LYS A 98 16.64 -2.73 -6.39
C LYS A 98 16.20 -2.03 -7.69
N PRO A 99 17.12 -1.57 -8.55
CA PRO A 99 16.77 -0.97 -9.83
C PRO A 99 16.24 -2.05 -10.79
N LEU A 100 15.05 -1.83 -11.36
CA LEU A 100 14.38 -2.74 -12.30
C LEU A 100 15.03 -2.79 -13.70
N HIS A 101 16.27 -2.32 -13.85
CA HIS A 101 16.99 -2.26 -15.13
C HIS A 101 17.84 -3.52 -15.43
N GLN A 102 17.54 -4.65 -14.78
CA GLN A 102 18.29 -5.91 -14.94
C GLN A 102 17.38 -7.15 -15.17
N LEU A 103 16.24 -6.97 -15.84
CA LEU A 103 15.48 -8.09 -16.42
C LEU A 103 15.29 -7.86 -17.92
#